data_AF-A0A9E4W0V4-F1
#
_entry.id   AF-A0A9E4W0V4-F1
#
_cell.length_a   1.000
_cell.length_b   1.000
_cell.length_c   1.000
_cell.angle_alpha   90.00
_cell.angle_beta   90.00
_cell.angle_gamma   90.00
#
_symmetry.space_group_name_H-M   'P 1'
#
loop_
_entity.id
_entity.type
_entity.pdbx_description
1 polymer ?
#
loop_
_entity_poly.entity_id
_entity_poly.type
_entity_poly.pdbx_seq_one_letter_code
_entity_poly.pdbx_strand_id
1 'polypeptide(L)'
;GAYIVAAYRREDRTFGYLASIVMAGAIGLVIMATPLNLRHATIAVAAIGAAYVLIGSWGLRARMSNRTGSEDDIRALPTPSARLATAFRWPLIATGYFIASVSLLIATYDLTDGSGQVLPANMVYLINVALLAAHARVARASGLAYGAVLLFVLPFTLTVYDLFGETNDLAVFPSAALSFGWVGLALAYIGLGQLAERIRGKHALALIAPGYALLIASVLPPLGSAERQSVVFGAIVAVAAVSAFLVHRGAAPHTIEYVATKLSWPLQIARRHLVTGLIAVAALLSPLWSLEVLALFTREAPIQGLVLALEAPLFLLVGTLIFKRIDRLYAWTVLFAAYGMSVIAVLFTLNDEVIRLVTLPAATAVFGASLAIFRRGEWLYPLLISAHLSVVAFLTLPQLDISQPVMGIIFVLITLGMAVGLGISMRDAKDKNIKAMLKPWTTPFILFGVVDLSASLVLAAGENWSGFVVTITYAVVTAIRAYTSRNRLAPYVSTAFLTLSVMFASRMFGLSWS
;
A
#
# COMPACT_ATOMS: atom_id res chain seq x y z
N GLY A 1 -38.11 3.52 -33.20
CA GLY A 1 -39.13 3.54 -32.13
C GLY A 1 -40.24 2.52 -32.38
N ALA A 2 -41.23 2.86 -33.21
CA ALA A 2 -42.39 1.99 -33.50
C ALA A 2 -42.03 0.58 -33.97
N TYR A 3 -40.99 0.45 -34.79
CA TYR A 3 -40.51 -0.84 -35.30
C TYR A 3 -39.94 -1.76 -34.21
N ILE A 4 -39.27 -1.18 -33.20
CA ILE A 4 -38.74 -1.91 -32.03
C ILE A 4 -39.89 -2.39 -31.14
N VAL A 5 -40.91 -1.55 -30.95
CA VAL A 5 -42.11 -1.89 -30.17
C VAL A 5 -42.90 -3.01 -30.86
N ALA A 6 -43.00 -2.99 -32.19
CA ALA A 6 -43.62 -4.05 -33.00
C ALA A 6 -42.83 -5.36 -32.96
N ALA A 7 -41.50 -5.29 -33.07
CA ALA A 7 -40.58 -6.41 -32.90
C ALA A 7 -40.70 -7.07 -31.52
N TYR A 8 -40.75 -6.25 -30.46
CA TYR A 8 -40.88 -6.72 -29.08
C TYR A 8 -42.23 -7.39 -28.79
N ARG A 9 -43.29 -6.99 -29.51
CA ARG A 9 -44.62 -7.63 -29.45
C ARG A 9 -44.69 -9.00 -30.13
N ARG A 10 -43.80 -9.30 -31.08
CA ARG A 10 -43.85 -10.54 -31.90
C ARG A 10 -42.93 -11.68 -31.42
N GLU A 11 -42.17 -11.49 -30.35
CA GLU A 11 -41.28 -12.50 -29.75
C GLU A 11 -40.20 -13.11 -30.66
N ASP A 12 -39.88 -12.45 -31.77
CA ASP A 12 -38.93 -12.96 -32.77
C ASP A 12 -37.50 -12.45 -32.50
N ARG A 13 -36.56 -13.36 -32.26
CA ARG A 13 -35.15 -13.04 -31.92
C ARG A 13 -34.46 -12.29 -33.06
N THR A 14 -34.78 -12.67 -34.28
CA THR A 14 -34.21 -12.11 -35.52
C THR A 14 -34.48 -10.61 -35.61
N PHE A 15 -35.66 -10.19 -35.16
CA PHE A 15 -36.08 -8.78 -35.14
C PHE A 15 -35.34 -7.94 -34.09
N GLY A 16 -34.91 -8.52 -32.97
CA GLY A 16 -34.10 -7.81 -31.97
C GLY A 16 -32.70 -7.45 -32.47
N TYR A 17 -32.06 -8.38 -33.17
CA TYR A 17 -30.79 -8.13 -33.83
C TYR A 17 -30.94 -7.11 -34.96
N LEU A 18 -31.99 -7.24 -35.79
CA LEU A 18 -32.26 -6.31 -36.88
C LEU A 18 -32.52 -4.89 -36.37
N ALA A 19 -33.30 -4.75 -35.29
CA ALA A 19 -33.55 -3.46 -34.66
C ALA A 19 -32.27 -2.82 -34.12
N SER A 20 -31.38 -3.61 -33.52
CA SER A 20 -30.09 -3.14 -33.00
C SER A 20 -29.15 -2.71 -34.14
N ILE A 21 -29.13 -3.44 -35.25
CA ILE A 21 -28.36 -3.13 -36.46
C ILE A 21 -28.91 -1.85 -37.13
N VAL A 22 -30.24 -1.74 -37.28
CA VAL A 22 -30.89 -0.55 -37.85
C VAL A 22 -30.63 0.68 -36.98
N MET A 23 -30.61 0.52 -35.65
CA MET A 23 -30.27 1.61 -34.74
C MET A 23 -28.81 2.05 -34.88
N ALA A 24 -27.87 1.10 -34.93
CA ALA A 24 -26.45 1.38 -35.15
C ALA A 24 -26.21 2.04 -36.51
N GLY A 25 -26.92 1.59 -37.56
CA GLY A 25 -26.93 2.20 -38.89
C GLY A 25 -27.51 3.61 -38.90
N ALA A 26 -28.60 3.85 -38.16
CA ALA A 26 -29.19 5.18 -38.01
C ALA A 26 -28.26 6.14 -37.26
N ILE A 27 -27.55 5.67 -36.24
CA ILE A 27 -26.52 6.44 -35.53
C ILE A 27 -25.34 6.77 -36.46
N GLY A 28 -24.85 5.79 -37.23
CA GLY A 28 -23.82 6.00 -38.24
C GLY A 28 -24.24 7.01 -39.31
N LEU A 29 -25.50 6.96 -39.75
CA LEU A 29 -26.09 7.94 -40.67
C LEU A 29 -26.20 9.33 -40.05
N VAL A 30 -26.59 9.46 -38.78
CA VAL A 30 -26.62 10.76 -38.08
C VAL A 30 -25.22 11.36 -37.99
N ILE A 31 -24.19 10.55 -37.71
CA ILE A 31 -22.79 10.99 -37.64
C ILE A 31 -22.28 11.42 -39.02
N MET A 32 -22.59 10.67 -40.07
CA MET A 32 -22.18 11.01 -41.44
C MET A 32 -22.99 12.17 -42.05
N ALA A 33 -24.24 12.37 -41.62
CA ALA A 33 -25.15 13.37 -42.18
C ALA A 33 -25.10 14.74 -41.48
N THR A 34 -24.21 14.94 -40.52
CA THR A 34 -23.96 16.25 -39.88
C THR A 34 -22.58 16.77 -40.27
N PRO A 35 -22.42 17.43 -41.43
CA PRO A 35 -21.08 17.80 -41.91
C PRO A 35 -20.49 19.03 -41.21
N LEU A 36 -21.23 19.74 -40.33
CA LEU A 36 -20.82 21.08 -39.88
C LEU A 36 -21.16 21.43 -38.42
N ASN A 37 -21.71 20.51 -37.63
CA ASN A 37 -21.97 20.80 -36.22
C ASN A 37 -22.00 19.52 -35.39
N LEU A 38 -20.80 18.98 -35.09
CA LEU A 38 -20.57 17.80 -34.24
C LEU A 38 -21.42 17.81 -32.96
N ARG A 39 -21.69 18.99 -32.41
CA ARG A 39 -22.56 19.20 -31.24
C ARG A 39 -23.98 18.66 -31.40
N HIS A 40 -24.63 18.95 -32.53
CA HIS A 40 -26.00 18.50 -32.80
C HIS A 40 -26.04 16.99 -33.05
N ALA A 41 -25.01 16.45 -33.70
CA ALA A 41 -24.84 15.02 -33.89
C ALA A 41 -24.73 14.29 -32.55
N THR A 42 -23.94 14.83 -31.62
CA THR A 42 -23.71 14.22 -30.30
C THR A 42 -24.97 14.21 -29.45
N ILE A 43 -25.70 15.34 -29.40
CA ILE A 43 -26.97 15.46 -28.68
C ILE A 43 -28.02 14.52 -29.30
N ALA A 44 -28.09 14.44 -30.64
CA ALA A 44 -29.02 13.56 -31.34
C ALA A 44 -28.73 12.08 -31.05
N VAL A 45 -27.46 11.66 -31.12
CA VAL A 45 -27.05 10.28 -30.81
C VAL A 45 -27.35 9.93 -29.34
N ALA A 46 -27.08 10.86 -28.42
CA ALA A 46 -27.36 10.68 -27.00
C ALA A 46 -28.88 10.60 -26.71
N ALA A 47 -29.70 11.43 -27.35
CA ALA A 47 -31.16 11.40 -27.24
C ALA A 47 -31.77 10.13 -27.83
N ILE A 48 -31.27 9.67 -28.98
CA ILE A 48 -31.67 8.40 -29.60
C ILE A 48 -31.32 7.22 -28.68
N GLY A 49 -30.13 7.25 -28.07
CA GLY A 49 -29.74 6.29 -27.04
C GLY A 49 -30.70 6.29 -25.84
N ALA A 50 -31.03 7.46 -25.30
CA ALA A 50 -31.95 7.61 -24.16
C ALA A 50 -33.34 7.05 -24.44
N ALA A 51 -33.90 7.38 -25.60
CA ALA A 51 -35.17 6.84 -26.04
C ALA A 51 -35.13 5.30 -26.13
N TYR A 52 -34.03 4.72 -26.61
CA TYR A 52 -33.88 3.27 -26.69
C TYR A 52 -33.87 2.59 -25.31
N VAL A 53 -33.11 3.15 -24.36
CA VAL A 53 -33.04 2.60 -22.99
C VAL A 53 -34.40 2.67 -22.32
N LEU A 54 -35.09 3.81 -22.46
CA LEU A 54 -36.41 4.03 -21.88
C LEU A 54 -37.42 3.04 -22.45
N ILE A 55 -37.47 2.87 -23.76
CA ILE A 55 -38.37 1.90 -24.43
C ILE A 55 -38.05 0.46 -23.99
N GLY A 56 -36.77 0.07 -23.95
CA GLY A 56 -36.35 -1.25 -23.49
C GLY A 56 -36.69 -1.51 -22.01
N SER A 57 -36.49 -0.52 -21.16
CA SER A 57 -36.77 -0.60 -19.72
C SER A 57 -38.27 -0.69 -19.41
N TRP A 58 -39.10 0.03 -20.18
CA TRP A 58 -40.56 0.04 -20.02
C TRP A 58 -41.17 -1.30 -20.45
N GLY A 59 -40.68 -1.88 -21.56
CA GLY A 59 -41.09 -3.22 -22.02
C GLY A 59 -40.73 -4.33 -21.02
N LEU A 60 -39.59 -4.24 -20.35
CA LEU A 60 -39.18 -5.16 -19.29
C LEU A 60 -40.01 -5.01 -18.00
N ARG A 61 -40.37 -3.77 -17.62
CA ARG A 61 -41.20 -3.50 -16.43
C ARG A 61 -42.63 -4.00 -16.59
N ALA A 62 -43.25 -3.77 -17.75
CA ALA A 62 -44.61 -4.22 -18.05
C ALA A 62 -44.75 -5.75 -18.03
N ARG A 63 -43.68 -6.50 -18.37
CA ARG A 63 -43.67 -7.97 -18.28
C ARG A 63 -43.50 -8.47 -16.84
N MET A 64 -42.77 -7.75 -15.98
CA MET A 64 -42.59 -8.15 -14.58
C MET A 64 -43.82 -7.83 -13.72
N SER A 65 -44.57 -6.76 -13.99
CA SER A 65 -45.79 -6.44 -13.23
C SER A 65 -46.94 -7.42 -13.48
N ASN A 66 -46.96 -8.11 -14.63
CA ASN A 66 -47.98 -9.11 -14.96
C ASN A 66 -47.69 -10.51 -14.39
N ARG A 67 -46.60 -10.69 -13.65
CA ARG A 67 -46.29 -11.95 -12.94
C ARG A 67 -46.38 -11.73 -11.44
N THR A 68 -47.59 -11.84 -10.89
CA THR A 68 -47.87 -11.88 -9.45
C THR A 68 -47.82 -13.31 -8.86
N GLY A 69 -47.22 -14.28 -9.57
CA GLY A 69 -46.98 -15.63 -9.05
C GLY A 69 -45.80 -15.66 -8.07
N SER A 70 -45.88 -16.53 -7.06
CA SER A 70 -44.87 -16.64 -5.99
C SER A 70 -43.45 -16.87 -6.55
N GLU A 71 -42.42 -16.32 -5.90
CA GLU A 71 -41.01 -16.41 -6.33
C GLU A 71 -40.51 -17.86 -6.49
N ASP A 72 -41.18 -18.83 -5.85
CA ASP A 72 -40.81 -20.25 -5.88
C ASP A 72 -41.28 -20.95 -7.17
N ASP A 73 -42.39 -20.53 -7.79
CA ASP A 73 -42.85 -21.07 -9.09
C ASP A 73 -41.97 -20.63 -10.26
N ILE A 74 -41.27 -19.51 -10.12
CA ILE A 74 -40.43 -18.92 -11.19
C ILE A 74 -39.10 -19.68 -11.36
N ARG A 75 -38.66 -20.44 -10.34
CA ARG A 75 -37.37 -21.15 -10.36
C ARG A 75 -37.47 -22.56 -10.98
N ALA A 76 -38.66 -23.15 -11.08
CA ALA A 76 -38.82 -24.57 -11.45
C ALA A 76 -38.95 -24.84 -12.96
N LEU A 77 -39.22 -23.83 -13.80
CA LEU A 77 -39.40 -24.04 -15.25
C LEU A 77 -38.49 -23.12 -16.08
N PRO A 78 -37.68 -23.67 -17.02
CA PRO A 78 -36.98 -22.87 -18.01
C PRO A 78 -37.99 -22.37 -19.05
N THR A 79 -38.82 -21.40 -18.65
CA THR A 79 -39.84 -20.85 -19.55
C THR A 79 -39.17 -20.18 -20.76
N PRO A 80 -39.75 -20.29 -21.98
CA PRO A 80 -39.26 -19.63 -23.20
C PRO A 80 -38.99 -18.13 -23.00
N SER A 81 -39.78 -17.50 -22.13
CA SER A 81 -39.63 -16.10 -21.72
C SER A 81 -38.29 -15.79 -21.03
N ALA A 82 -37.73 -16.72 -20.24
CA ALA A 82 -36.42 -16.55 -19.62
C ALA A 82 -35.29 -16.67 -20.65
N ARG A 83 -35.45 -17.56 -21.64
CA ARG A 83 -34.52 -17.70 -22.79
C ARG A 83 -34.59 -16.50 -23.75
N LEU A 84 -35.74 -15.85 -23.88
CA LEU A 84 -35.91 -14.61 -24.64
C LEU A 84 -35.31 -13.41 -23.89
N ALA A 85 -35.55 -13.32 -22.57
CA ALA A 85 -34.95 -12.27 -21.74
C ALA A 85 -33.41 -12.32 -21.77
N THR A 86 -32.79 -13.50 -21.83
CA THR A 86 -31.34 -13.63 -22.02
C THR A 86 -30.88 -13.33 -23.44
N ALA A 87 -31.66 -13.70 -24.47
CA ALA A 87 -31.34 -13.43 -25.87
C ALA A 87 -31.35 -11.93 -26.21
N PHE A 88 -32.27 -11.15 -25.64
CA PHE A 88 -32.34 -9.70 -25.84
C PHE A 88 -31.38 -8.89 -24.95
N ARG A 89 -30.83 -9.50 -23.90
CA ARG A 89 -29.93 -8.83 -22.95
C ARG A 89 -28.62 -8.42 -23.60
N TRP A 90 -28.01 -9.31 -24.38
CA TRP A 90 -26.72 -9.07 -25.03
C TRP A 90 -26.75 -7.99 -26.12
N PRO A 91 -27.74 -7.97 -27.04
CA PRO A 91 -27.88 -6.88 -28.02
C PRO A 91 -28.08 -5.52 -27.35
N LEU A 92 -28.93 -5.43 -26.32
CA LEU A 92 -29.11 -4.20 -25.55
C LEU A 92 -27.81 -3.74 -24.88
N ILE A 93 -27.07 -4.66 -24.26
CA ILE A 93 -25.75 -4.37 -23.67
C ILE A 93 -24.78 -3.86 -24.75
N ALA A 94 -24.69 -4.55 -25.89
CA ALA A 94 -23.79 -4.18 -27.00
C ALA A 94 -24.14 -2.81 -27.60
N THR A 95 -25.42 -2.52 -27.81
CA THR A 95 -25.89 -1.21 -28.30
C THR A 95 -25.60 -0.11 -27.29
N GLY A 96 -25.82 -0.36 -25.99
CA GLY A 96 -25.45 0.58 -24.92
C GLY A 96 -23.95 0.90 -24.90
N TYR A 97 -23.10 -0.12 -25.01
CA TYR A 97 -21.64 0.07 -25.13
C TYR A 97 -21.25 0.84 -26.38
N PHE A 98 -21.83 0.51 -27.54
CA PHE A 98 -21.53 1.19 -28.79
C PHE A 98 -21.90 2.68 -28.73
N ILE A 99 -23.10 3.01 -28.26
CA ILE A 99 -23.55 4.39 -28.12
C ILE A 99 -22.64 5.15 -27.14
N ALA A 100 -22.36 4.57 -25.97
CA ALA A 100 -21.48 5.19 -24.99
C ALA A 100 -20.07 5.45 -25.53
N SER A 101 -19.47 4.47 -26.23
CA SER A 101 -18.14 4.61 -26.83
C SER A 101 -18.10 5.66 -27.93
N VAL A 102 -19.11 5.70 -28.79
CA VAL A 102 -19.20 6.69 -29.88
C VAL A 102 -19.40 8.09 -29.33
N SER A 103 -20.29 8.27 -28.36
CA SER A 103 -20.49 9.58 -27.73
C SER A 103 -19.27 10.03 -26.93
N LEU A 104 -18.52 9.11 -26.31
CA LEU A 104 -17.26 9.43 -25.64
C LEU A 104 -16.17 9.86 -26.63
N LEU A 105 -16.06 9.17 -27.77
CA LEU A 105 -15.13 9.51 -28.85
C LEU A 105 -15.39 10.94 -29.35
N ILE A 106 -16.66 11.26 -29.62
CA ILE A 106 -17.05 12.59 -30.13
C ILE A 106 -16.79 13.67 -29.07
N ALA A 107 -17.14 13.44 -27.80
CA ALA A 107 -16.88 14.39 -26.72
C ALA A 107 -15.38 14.64 -26.49
N THR A 108 -14.55 13.60 -26.64
CA THR A 108 -13.09 13.72 -26.51
C THR A 108 -12.49 14.51 -27.68
N TYR A 109 -13.01 14.30 -28.89
CA TYR A 109 -12.60 15.05 -30.08
C TYR A 109 -12.89 16.56 -29.97
N ASP A 110 -14.09 16.91 -29.49
CA ASP A 110 -14.52 18.32 -29.33
C ASP A 110 -13.68 19.07 -28.27
N LEU A 111 -13.18 18.34 -27.25
CA LEU A 111 -12.24 18.87 -26.24
C LEU A 111 -10.83 19.11 -26.81
N THR A 112 -10.36 18.23 -27.71
CA THR A 112 -9.02 18.36 -28.31
C THR A 112 -8.94 19.45 -29.38
N ASP A 113 -10.05 19.79 -30.03
CA ASP A 113 -10.09 20.79 -31.11
C ASP A 113 -10.03 22.25 -30.62
N GLY A 114 -9.86 22.46 -29.31
CA GLY A 114 -9.61 23.79 -28.73
C GLY A 114 -10.81 24.74 -28.77
N SER A 115 -12.02 24.24 -29.03
CA SER A 115 -13.24 25.07 -29.15
C SER A 115 -13.66 25.77 -27.84
N GLY A 116 -13.00 25.47 -26.72
CA GLY A 116 -13.14 26.16 -25.43
C GLY A 116 -14.49 25.98 -24.72
N GLN A 117 -15.41 25.18 -25.27
CA GLN A 117 -16.74 25.01 -24.69
C GLN A 117 -16.85 23.69 -23.94
N VAL A 118 -16.68 23.76 -22.63
CA VAL A 118 -16.67 22.59 -21.75
C VAL A 118 -18.09 22.17 -21.30
N LEU A 119 -19.04 23.12 -21.27
CA LEU A 119 -20.43 22.86 -20.90
C LEU A 119 -21.12 21.81 -21.81
N PRO A 120 -21.03 21.88 -23.16
CA PRO A 120 -21.62 20.87 -24.04
C PRO A 120 -21.00 19.48 -23.87
N ALA A 121 -19.68 19.39 -23.69
CA ALA A 121 -18.99 18.13 -23.44
C ALA A 121 -19.48 17.48 -22.14
N ASN A 122 -19.61 18.27 -21.06
CA ASN A 122 -20.13 17.79 -19.78
C ASN A 122 -21.55 17.25 -19.87
N MET A 123 -22.44 17.92 -20.63
CA MET A 123 -23.80 17.42 -20.86
C MET A 123 -23.79 16.06 -21.58
N VAL A 124 -22.92 15.88 -22.58
CA VAL A 124 -22.78 14.60 -23.29
C VAL A 124 -22.29 13.50 -22.35
N TYR A 125 -21.26 13.76 -21.55
CA TYR A 125 -20.79 12.78 -20.56
C TYR A 125 -21.87 12.42 -19.54
N LEU A 126 -22.60 13.41 -18.99
CA LEU A 126 -23.68 13.17 -18.04
C LEU A 126 -24.82 12.33 -18.64
N ILE A 127 -25.18 12.58 -19.90
CA ILE A 127 -26.16 11.74 -20.60
C ILE A 127 -25.63 10.31 -20.72
N ASN A 128 -24.36 10.10 -21.11
CA ASN A 128 -23.77 8.76 -21.19
C ASN A 128 -23.73 8.05 -19.84
N VAL A 129 -23.42 8.76 -18.75
CA VAL A 129 -23.50 8.22 -17.39
C VAL A 129 -24.92 7.77 -17.08
N ALA A 130 -25.93 8.60 -17.36
CA ALA A 130 -27.33 8.26 -17.13
C ALA A 130 -27.77 7.05 -17.97
N LEU A 131 -27.35 6.97 -19.23
CA LEU A 131 -27.62 5.85 -20.13
C LEU A 131 -27.02 4.55 -19.64
N LEU A 132 -25.73 4.57 -19.26
CA LEU A 132 -25.01 3.41 -18.72
C LEU A 132 -25.59 2.98 -17.38
N ALA A 133 -25.96 3.91 -16.50
CA ALA A 133 -26.59 3.60 -15.21
C ALA A 133 -27.98 2.98 -15.38
N ALA A 134 -28.81 3.55 -16.27
CA ALA A 134 -30.11 2.99 -16.62
C ALA A 134 -29.96 1.59 -17.25
N HIS A 135 -29.00 1.42 -18.16
CA HIS A 135 -28.68 0.11 -18.73
C HIS A 135 -28.19 -0.89 -17.69
N ALA A 136 -27.30 -0.48 -16.77
CA ALA A 136 -26.80 -1.34 -15.71
C ALA A 136 -27.93 -1.85 -14.82
N ARG A 137 -28.92 -0.98 -14.51
CA ARG A 137 -30.11 -1.34 -13.75
C ARG A 137 -31.00 -2.33 -14.50
N VAL A 138 -31.27 -2.09 -15.78
CA VAL A 138 -32.14 -2.95 -16.61
C VAL A 138 -31.47 -4.30 -16.87
N ALA A 139 -30.19 -4.27 -17.26
CA ALA A 139 -29.41 -5.46 -17.57
C ALA A 139 -28.91 -6.18 -16.32
N ARG A 140 -29.11 -5.66 -15.10
CA ARG A 140 -28.54 -6.16 -13.84
C ARG A 140 -27.04 -6.46 -13.98
N ALA A 141 -26.31 -5.61 -14.69
CA ALA A 141 -24.91 -5.80 -15.04
C ALA A 141 -24.05 -4.82 -14.25
N SER A 142 -23.34 -5.33 -13.24
CA SER A 142 -22.48 -4.52 -12.36
C SER A 142 -21.34 -3.84 -13.10
N GLY A 143 -20.82 -4.43 -14.19
CA GLY A 143 -19.77 -3.84 -15.02
C GLY A 143 -20.19 -2.54 -15.72
N LEU A 144 -21.47 -2.43 -16.13
CA LEU A 144 -22.00 -1.20 -16.73
C LEU A 144 -22.16 -0.08 -15.71
N ALA A 145 -22.56 -0.42 -14.48
CA ALA A 145 -22.62 0.54 -13.38
C ALA A 145 -21.21 1.07 -13.05
N TYR A 146 -20.21 0.19 -13.06
CA TYR A 146 -18.81 0.57 -12.86
C TYR A 146 -18.32 1.53 -13.96
N GLY A 147 -18.64 1.23 -15.22
CA GLY A 147 -18.34 2.11 -16.35
C GLY A 147 -19.01 3.48 -16.23
N ALA A 148 -20.28 3.54 -15.82
CA ALA A 148 -20.99 4.80 -15.59
C ALA A 148 -20.31 5.68 -14.54
N VAL A 149 -19.90 5.08 -13.41
CA VAL A 149 -19.26 5.79 -12.30
C VAL A 149 -17.88 6.32 -12.69
N LEU A 150 -17.09 5.53 -13.43
CA LEU A 150 -15.81 6.00 -13.97
C LEU A 150 -15.99 7.11 -15.01
N LEU A 151 -16.98 6.99 -15.90
CA LEU A 151 -17.24 7.96 -16.94
C LEU A 151 -17.70 9.32 -16.38
N PHE A 152 -18.30 9.33 -15.19
CA PHE A 152 -18.65 10.55 -14.46
C PHE A 152 -17.43 11.31 -13.91
N VAL A 153 -16.28 10.65 -13.73
CA VAL A 153 -15.04 11.32 -13.28
C VAL A 153 -14.60 12.37 -14.30
N LEU A 154 -14.76 12.12 -15.60
CA LEU A 154 -14.37 13.04 -16.67
C LEU A 154 -15.12 14.39 -16.62
N PRO A 155 -16.47 14.45 -16.68
CA PRO A 155 -17.17 15.72 -16.63
C PRO A 155 -16.98 16.44 -15.31
N PHE A 156 -16.85 15.70 -14.20
CA PHE A 156 -16.51 16.31 -12.91
C PHE A 156 -15.13 16.98 -12.96
N THR A 157 -14.12 16.28 -13.50
CA THR A 157 -12.75 16.82 -13.64
C THR A 157 -12.73 18.07 -14.50
N LEU A 158 -13.42 18.04 -15.64
CA LEU A 158 -13.56 19.19 -16.53
C LEU A 158 -14.25 20.37 -15.84
N THR A 159 -15.35 20.11 -15.11
CA THR A 159 -16.07 21.15 -14.36
C THR A 159 -15.18 21.78 -13.28
N VAL A 160 -14.42 20.97 -12.54
CA VAL A 160 -13.46 21.47 -11.54
C VAL A 160 -12.35 22.27 -12.24
N TYR A 161 -11.88 21.82 -13.40
CA TYR A 161 -10.88 22.55 -14.17
C TYR A 161 -11.39 23.92 -14.62
N ASP A 162 -12.61 24.03 -15.15
CA ASP A 162 -13.16 25.32 -15.58
C ASP A 162 -13.38 26.28 -14.41
N LEU A 163 -14.04 25.81 -13.35
CA LEU A 163 -14.42 26.63 -12.19
C LEU A 163 -13.20 27.26 -11.52
N PHE A 164 -12.06 26.57 -11.54
CA PHE A 164 -10.83 27.00 -10.86
C PHE A 164 -9.70 27.37 -11.83
N GLY A 165 -9.87 27.18 -13.14
CA GLY A 165 -8.87 27.41 -14.18
C GLY A 165 -8.88 28.82 -14.75
N GLU A 166 -10.06 29.44 -14.89
CA GLU A 166 -10.18 30.80 -15.44
C GLU A 166 -9.77 31.91 -14.46
N THR A 167 -9.65 31.59 -13.17
CA THR A 167 -9.49 32.61 -12.13
C THR A 167 -8.04 33.00 -11.81
N ASN A 168 -7.01 32.33 -12.34
CA ASN A 168 -5.62 32.64 -11.96
C ASN A 168 -4.56 32.35 -13.04
N ASP A 169 -3.73 33.36 -13.34
CA ASP A 169 -2.48 33.29 -14.14
C ASP A 169 -1.38 32.37 -13.55
N LEU A 170 -1.65 31.72 -12.42
CA LEU A 170 -0.73 30.81 -11.74
C LEU A 170 -1.12 29.36 -12.04
N ALA A 171 -0.39 28.73 -12.96
CA ALA A 171 -0.47 27.31 -13.33
C ALA A 171 -0.42 26.30 -12.14
N VAL A 172 -0.20 26.79 -10.93
CA VAL A 172 -0.11 26.02 -9.67
C VAL A 172 -1.47 25.81 -8.99
N PHE A 173 -2.50 26.62 -9.26
CA PHE A 173 -3.81 26.53 -8.60
C PHE A 173 -4.74 25.39 -9.08
N PRO A 174 -4.80 25.06 -10.39
CA PRO A 174 -5.73 24.05 -10.91
C PRO A 174 -5.50 22.66 -10.32
N SER A 175 -4.25 22.31 -10.00
CA SER A 175 -3.91 20.99 -9.49
C SER A 175 -4.40 20.72 -8.06
N ALA A 176 -4.48 21.75 -7.20
CA ALA A 176 -5.00 21.61 -5.84
C ALA A 176 -6.50 21.33 -5.84
N ALA A 177 -7.25 22.17 -6.56
CA ALA A 177 -8.69 22.05 -6.68
C ALA A 177 -9.08 20.70 -7.28
N LEU A 178 -8.32 20.23 -8.27
CA LEU A 178 -8.53 18.92 -8.89
C LEU A 178 -8.23 17.77 -7.94
N SER A 179 -7.13 17.79 -7.17
CA SER A 179 -6.86 16.80 -6.12
C SER A 179 -7.98 16.75 -5.07
N PHE A 180 -8.35 17.89 -4.49
CA PHE A 180 -9.37 17.93 -3.45
C PHE A 180 -10.76 17.59 -4.00
N GLY A 181 -11.07 18.00 -5.22
CA GLY A 181 -12.26 17.59 -5.93
C GLY A 181 -12.32 16.07 -6.11
N TRP A 182 -11.22 15.44 -6.54
CA TRP A 182 -11.13 13.99 -6.69
C TRP A 182 -11.22 13.25 -5.35
N VAL A 183 -10.58 13.75 -4.28
CA VAL A 183 -10.75 13.20 -2.93
C VAL A 183 -12.20 13.30 -2.48
N GLY A 184 -12.84 14.47 -2.63
CA GLY A 184 -14.24 14.69 -2.26
C GLY A 184 -15.19 13.76 -3.02
N LEU A 185 -15.00 13.63 -4.34
CA LEU A 185 -15.79 12.72 -5.18
C LEU A 185 -15.55 11.25 -4.80
N ALA A 186 -14.29 10.87 -4.52
CA ALA A 186 -13.95 9.54 -4.07
C ALA A 186 -14.64 9.19 -2.74
N LEU A 187 -14.62 10.10 -1.77
CA LEU A 187 -15.33 9.96 -0.49
C LEU A 187 -16.84 9.83 -0.69
N ALA A 188 -17.42 10.62 -1.60
CA ALA A 188 -18.85 10.52 -1.93
C ALA A 188 -19.19 9.14 -2.51
N TYR A 189 -18.38 8.63 -3.44
CA TYR A 189 -18.58 7.30 -4.01
C TYR A 189 -18.43 6.18 -3.00
N ILE A 190 -17.39 6.22 -2.16
CA ILE A 190 -17.19 5.22 -1.11
C ILE A 190 -18.35 5.29 -0.11
N GLY A 191 -18.74 6.49 0.35
CA GLY A 191 -19.84 6.69 1.28
C GLY A 191 -21.19 6.20 0.75
N LEU A 192 -21.55 6.57 -0.48
CA LEU A 192 -22.76 6.08 -1.15
C LEU A 192 -22.72 4.57 -1.39
N GLY A 193 -21.55 4.03 -1.74
CA GLY A 193 -21.33 2.59 -1.86
C GLY A 193 -21.54 1.85 -0.54
N GLN A 194 -21.01 2.36 0.57
CA GLN A 194 -21.22 1.80 1.91
C GLN A 194 -22.69 1.91 2.36
N LEU A 195 -23.39 2.98 2.00
CA LEU A 195 -24.82 3.09 2.25
C LEU A 195 -25.61 2.06 1.41
N ALA A 196 -25.22 1.85 0.15
CA ALA A 196 -25.82 0.85 -0.72
C ALA A 196 -25.57 -0.59 -0.24
N GLU A 197 -24.40 -0.90 0.34
CA GLU A 197 -24.13 -2.19 1.04
C GLU A 197 -25.17 -2.43 2.14
N ARG A 198 -25.47 -1.43 2.98
CA ARG A 198 -26.46 -1.56 4.07
C ARG A 198 -27.87 -1.87 3.56
N ILE A 199 -28.24 -1.36 2.38
CA ILE A 199 -29.56 -1.59 1.76
C ILE A 199 -29.56 -2.90 0.94
N ARG A 200 -28.53 -3.75 1.06
CA ARG A 200 -28.35 -5.01 0.29
C ARG A 200 -28.30 -4.78 -1.22
N GLY A 201 -27.77 -3.65 -1.65
CA GLY A 201 -27.60 -3.32 -3.05
C GLY A 201 -26.45 -4.11 -3.67
N LYS A 202 -26.76 -5.08 -4.54
CA LYS A 202 -25.76 -5.84 -5.35
C LYS A 202 -24.82 -4.98 -6.21
N HIS A 203 -25.07 -3.68 -6.29
CA HIS A 203 -24.31 -2.71 -7.09
C HIS A 203 -23.39 -1.82 -6.26
N ALA A 204 -23.31 -2.00 -4.94
CA ALA A 204 -22.47 -1.16 -4.08
C ALA A 204 -20.99 -1.13 -4.51
N LEU A 205 -20.45 -2.27 -4.95
CA LEU A 205 -19.08 -2.37 -5.43
C LEU A 205 -18.80 -1.47 -6.65
N ALA A 206 -19.82 -1.22 -7.49
CA ALA A 206 -19.69 -0.34 -8.65
C ALA A 206 -19.45 1.12 -8.25
N LEU A 207 -19.74 1.51 -7.01
CA LEU A 207 -19.42 2.81 -6.44
C LEU A 207 -18.12 2.76 -5.63
N ILE A 208 -17.95 1.74 -4.79
CA ILE A 208 -16.79 1.60 -3.89
C ILE A 208 -15.48 1.49 -4.67
N ALA A 209 -15.41 0.64 -5.70
CA ALA A 209 -14.17 0.37 -6.42
C ALA A 209 -13.66 1.60 -7.21
N PRO A 210 -14.49 2.32 -8.00
CA PRO A 210 -14.07 3.59 -8.61
C PRO A 210 -13.71 4.65 -7.58
N GLY A 211 -14.41 4.69 -6.44
CA GLY A 211 -14.07 5.59 -5.34
C GLY A 211 -12.64 5.38 -4.84
N TYR A 212 -12.22 4.14 -4.57
CA TYR A 212 -10.83 3.85 -4.22
C TYR A 212 -9.84 4.16 -5.35
N ALA A 213 -10.17 3.81 -6.60
CA ALA A 213 -9.31 4.09 -7.74
C ALA A 213 -9.09 5.60 -7.92
N LEU A 214 -10.14 6.40 -7.77
CA LEU A 214 -10.09 7.85 -7.82
C LEU A 214 -9.29 8.43 -6.65
N LEU A 215 -9.44 7.88 -5.45
CA LEU A 215 -8.66 8.28 -4.28
C LEU A 215 -7.16 8.05 -4.50
N ILE A 216 -6.78 6.92 -5.10
CA ILE A 216 -5.37 6.66 -5.47
C ILE A 216 -4.91 7.63 -6.57
N ALA A 217 -5.75 7.86 -7.59
CA ALA A 217 -5.42 8.79 -8.68
C ALA A 217 -5.23 10.23 -8.20
N SER A 218 -5.87 10.62 -7.09
CA SER A 218 -5.74 11.96 -6.48
C SER A 218 -4.33 12.28 -5.96
N VAL A 219 -3.42 11.29 -5.91
CA VAL A 219 -1.99 11.47 -5.59
C VAL A 219 -1.20 12.06 -6.76
N LEU A 220 -1.71 12.01 -8.00
CA LEU A 220 -0.98 12.50 -9.19
C LEU A 220 -0.99 14.02 -9.34
N PRO A 221 -2.12 14.74 -9.20
CA PRO A 221 -2.13 16.19 -9.40
C PRO A 221 -1.30 17.02 -8.38
N PRO A 222 -1.17 16.66 -7.09
CA PRO A 222 -0.46 17.47 -6.11
C PRO A 222 1.07 17.22 -6.10
N LEU A 223 1.60 16.42 -7.03
CA LEU A 223 3.05 16.16 -7.11
C LEU A 223 3.83 17.49 -7.12
N GLY A 224 4.66 17.70 -6.10
CA GLY A 224 5.45 18.92 -5.91
C GLY A 224 4.95 19.89 -4.82
N SER A 225 3.81 19.60 -4.17
CA SER A 225 3.30 20.38 -3.03
C SER A 225 3.03 19.48 -1.82
N ALA A 226 3.92 19.55 -0.82
CA ALA A 226 3.81 18.79 0.43
C ALA A 226 2.47 19.00 1.15
N GLU A 227 1.94 20.24 1.14
CA GLU A 227 0.65 20.56 1.76
C GLU A 227 -0.47 19.73 1.16
N ARG A 228 -0.57 19.72 -0.17
CA ARG A 228 -1.62 19.01 -0.89
C ARG A 228 -1.44 17.50 -0.82
N GLN A 229 -0.20 17.02 -0.92
CA GLN A 229 0.13 15.61 -0.76
C GLN A 229 -0.23 15.12 0.64
N SER A 230 0.05 15.91 1.68
CA SER A 230 -0.30 15.57 3.07
C SER A 230 -1.81 15.34 3.24
N VAL A 231 -2.66 16.20 2.66
CA VAL A 231 -4.12 16.04 2.76
C VAL A 231 -4.58 14.79 2.00
N VAL A 232 -4.05 14.54 0.80
CA VAL A 232 -4.41 13.37 0.00
C VAL A 232 -3.98 12.07 0.67
N PHE A 233 -2.74 11.97 1.15
CA PHE A 233 -2.26 10.79 1.87
C PHE A 233 -3.04 10.58 3.17
N GLY A 234 -3.34 11.66 3.92
CA GLY A 234 -4.18 11.59 5.11
C GLY A 234 -5.57 11.04 4.82
N ALA A 235 -6.19 11.47 3.72
CA ALA A 235 -7.47 10.93 3.26
C ALA A 235 -7.37 9.45 2.90
N ILE A 236 -6.33 9.02 2.20
CA ILE A 236 -6.11 7.60 1.87
C ILE A 236 -5.95 6.76 3.14
N VAL A 237 -5.10 7.20 4.08
CA VAL A 237 -4.86 6.50 5.36
C VAL A 237 -6.16 6.39 6.15
N ALA A 238 -6.91 7.49 6.30
CA ALA A 238 -8.17 7.52 7.02
C ALA A 238 -9.22 6.60 6.38
N VAL A 239 -9.39 6.68 5.06
CA VAL A 239 -10.33 5.84 4.32
C VAL A 239 -9.96 4.37 4.41
N ALA A 240 -8.68 4.02 4.28
CA ALA A 240 -8.20 2.65 4.39
C ALA A 240 -8.45 2.11 5.81
N ALA A 241 -8.15 2.88 6.85
CA ALA A 241 -8.38 2.49 8.24
C ALA A 241 -9.87 2.31 8.57
N VAL A 242 -10.73 3.26 8.19
CA VAL A 242 -12.19 3.19 8.38
C VAL A 242 -12.75 1.99 7.62
N SER A 243 -12.31 1.79 6.38
CA SER A 243 -12.78 0.67 5.56
C SER A 243 -12.33 -0.67 6.11
N ALA A 244 -11.09 -0.78 6.61
CA ALA A 244 -10.61 -1.97 7.32
C ALA A 244 -11.50 -2.29 8.52
N PHE A 245 -11.86 -1.27 9.31
CA PHE A 245 -12.75 -1.42 10.45
C PHE A 245 -14.16 -1.88 10.03
N LEU A 246 -14.75 -1.28 8.99
CA LEU A 246 -16.07 -1.65 8.48
C LEU A 246 -16.11 -3.10 7.95
N VAL A 247 -15.11 -3.50 7.16
CA VAL A 247 -14.97 -4.89 6.66
C VAL A 247 -14.73 -5.85 7.83
N HIS A 248 -13.91 -5.45 8.81
CA HIS A 248 -13.69 -6.24 10.03
C HIS A 248 -14.94 -6.36 10.88
N ARG A 249 -15.88 -5.40 10.86
CA ARG A 249 -17.20 -5.54 11.50
C ARG A 249 -18.22 -6.32 10.67
N GLY A 250 -17.91 -6.66 9.42
CA GLY A 250 -18.82 -7.34 8.51
C GLY A 250 -19.86 -6.40 7.88
N ALA A 251 -19.62 -5.08 7.88
CA ALA A 251 -20.54 -4.08 7.35
C ALA A 251 -20.52 -3.96 5.81
N ALA A 252 -19.63 -4.70 5.13
CA ALA A 252 -19.49 -4.71 3.66
C ALA A 252 -19.57 -6.16 3.10
N PRO A 253 -20.72 -6.85 3.27
CA PRO A 253 -20.87 -8.26 2.91
C PRO A 253 -20.69 -8.50 1.40
N HIS A 254 -21.23 -7.65 0.52
CA HIS A 254 -21.12 -7.89 -0.92
C HIS A 254 -19.71 -7.68 -1.46
N THR A 255 -18.97 -6.73 -0.87
CA THR A 255 -17.55 -6.54 -1.17
C THR A 255 -16.74 -7.79 -0.82
N ILE A 256 -17.00 -8.39 0.35
CA ILE A 256 -16.36 -9.65 0.77
C ILE A 256 -16.77 -10.81 -0.15
N GLU A 257 -18.06 -10.96 -0.46
CA GLU A 257 -18.58 -11.99 -1.37
C GLU A 257 -17.98 -11.88 -2.76
N TYR A 258 -17.80 -10.66 -3.27
CA TYR A 258 -17.19 -10.42 -4.58
C TYR A 258 -15.74 -10.90 -4.61
N VAL A 259 -14.94 -10.51 -3.62
CA VAL A 259 -13.52 -10.93 -3.51
C VAL A 259 -13.44 -12.45 -3.36
N ALA A 260 -14.28 -13.04 -2.50
CA ALA A 260 -14.37 -14.49 -2.30
C ALA A 260 -14.69 -15.22 -3.61
N THR A 261 -15.68 -14.73 -4.37
CA THR A 261 -16.10 -15.34 -5.64
C THR A 261 -15.02 -15.20 -6.71
N LYS A 262 -14.36 -14.04 -6.81
CA LYS A 262 -13.36 -13.78 -7.85
C LYS A 262 -12.06 -14.53 -7.63
N LEU A 263 -11.65 -14.73 -6.39
CA LEU A 263 -10.43 -15.45 -6.04
C LEU A 263 -10.69 -16.91 -5.67
N SER A 264 -11.95 -17.37 -5.75
CA SER A 264 -12.37 -18.71 -5.32
C SER A 264 -11.95 -19.02 -3.88
N TRP A 265 -12.00 -18.01 -3.01
CA TRP A 265 -11.60 -18.12 -1.61
C TRP A 265 -12.83 -18.30 -0.69
N PRO A 266 -12.69 -19.05 0.41
CA PRO A 266 -13.68 -19.02 1.48
C PRO A 266 -13.93 -17.60 1.99
N LEU A 267 -15.19 -17.25 2.30
CA LEU A 267 -15.58 -15.90 2.75
C LEU A 267 -14.75 -15.38 3.93
N GLN A 268 -14.42 -16.26 4.88
CA GLN A 268 -13.58 -15.90 6.04
C GLN A 268 -12.16 -15.51 5.63
N ILE A 269 -11.57 -16.24 4.68
CA ILE A 269 -10.23 -15.97 4.15
C ILE A 269 -10.25 -14.67 3.36
N ALA A 270 -11.22 -14.48 2.47
CA ALA A 270 -11.39 -13.25 1.70
C ALA A 270 -11.54 -12.01 2.60
N ARG A 271 -12.39 -12.08 3.63
CA ARG A 271 -12.54 -11.00 4.62
C ARG A 271 -11.22 -10.71 5.33
N ARG A 272 -10.52 -11.76 5.79
CA ARG A 272 -9.25 -11.62 6.51
C ARG A 272 -8.22 -10.90 5.64
N HIS A 273 -8.03 -11.34 4.39
CA HIS A 273 -7.08 -10.71 3.46
C HIS A 273 -7.49 -9.29 3.05
N LEU A 274 -8.78 -9.02 2.87
CA LEU A 274 -9.27 -7.68 2.55
C LEU A 274 -8.99 -6.70 3.70
N VAL A 275 -9.27 -7.10 4.95
CA VAL A 275 -8.93 -6.29 6.13
C VAL A 275 -7.42 -6.10 6.24
N THR A 276 -6.63 -7.17 6.10
CA THR A 276 -5.17 -7.08 6.15
C THR A 276 -4.61 -6.14 5.08
N GLY A 277 -5.14 -6.20 3.84
CA GLY A 277 -4.73 -5.33 2.75
C GLY A 277 -5.04 -3.86 3.03
N LEU A 278 -6.22 -3.55 3.57
CA LEU A 278 -6.59 -2.19 3.96
C LEU A 278 -5.74 -1.67 5.13
N ILE A 279 -5.46 -2.51 6.13
CA ILE A 279 -4.51 -2.20 7.21
C ILE A 279 -3.11 -1.97 6.63
N ALA A 280 -2.69 -2.73 5.61
CA ALA A 280 -1.39 -2.56 4.97
C ALA A 280 -1.27 -1.22 4.27
N VAL A 281 -2.29 -0.82 3.51
CA VAL A 281 -2.34 0.50 2.88
C VAL A 281 -2.24 1.59 3.95
N ALA A 282 -3.05 1.53 5.02
CA ALA A 282 -3.01 2.51 6.09
C ALA A 282 -1.64 2.55 6.81
N ALA A 283 -1.10 1.38 7.18
CA ALA A 283 0.14 1.29 7.95
C ALA A 283 1.38 1.66 7.14
N LEU A 284 1.42 1.39 5.84
CA LEU A 284 2.55 1.73 4.98
C LEU A 284 2.53 3.17 4.49
N LEU A 285 1.33 3.77 4.31
CA LEU A 285 1.20 5.17 3.90
C LEU A 285 1.21 6.14 5.08
N SER A 286 0.90 5.70 6.30
CA SER A 286 0.93 6.58 7.47
C SER A 286 2.30 7.23 7.72
N PRO A 287 3.45 6.53 7.61
CA PRO A 287 4.75 7.17 7.79
C PRO A 287 5.04 8.20 6.69
N LEU A 288 4.65 7.91 5.44
CA LEU A 288 4.75 8.89 4.34
C LEU A 288 3.88 10.11 4.60
N TRP A 289 2.64 9.90 5.08
CA TRP A 289 1.76 10.99 5.46
C TRP A 289 2.35 11.85 6.57
N SER A 290 2.91 11.24 7.63
CA SER A 290 3.59 11.95 8.70
C SER A 290 4.77 12.78 8.20
N LEU A 291 5.57 12.25 7.25
CA LEU A 291 6.64 13.00 6.61
C LEU A 291 6.14 14.19 5.82
N GLU A 292 5.06 14.05 5.06
CA GLU A 292 4.46 15.15 4.30
C GLU A 292 3.89 16.23 5.23
N VAL A 293 3.24 15.84 6.32
CA VAL A 293 2.76 16.78 7.35
C VAL A 293 3.95 17.50 8.00
N LEU A 294 5.02 16.77 8.33
CA LEU A 294 6.21 17.36 8.92
C LEU A 294 6.93 18.30 7.95
N ALA A 295 6.93 17.98 6.64
CA ALA A 295 7.48 18.82 5.57
C ALA A 295 6.81 20.19 5.45
N LEU A 296 5.64 20.39 6.07
CA LEU A 296 5.00 21.71 6.23
C LEU A 296 5.70 22.60 7.25
N PHE A 297 6.36 22.00 8.24
CA PHE A 297 7.04 22.69 9.34
C PHE A 297 8.56 22.70 9.16
N THR A 298 9.14 21.60 8.67
CA THR A 298 10.58 21.46 8.46
C THR A 298 10.89 20.47 7.34
N ARG A 299 11.86 20.84 6.48
CA ARG A 299 12.40 19.98 5.42
C ARG A 299 13.76 19.37 5.78
N GLU A 300 14.18 19.52 7.02
CA GLU A 300 15.43 18.95 7.49
C GLU A 300 15.29 17.43 7.62
N ALA A 301 15.98 16.71 6.74
CA ALA A 301 15.97 15.24 6.71
C ALA A 301 16.29 14.61 8.10
N PRO A 302 17.22 15.14 8.91
CA PRO A 302 17.44 14.60 10.25
C PRO A 302 16.21 14.63 11.16
N ILE A 303 15.48 15.75 11.20
CA ILE A 303 14.26 15.88 12.01
C ILE A 303 13.18 14.91 11.52
N GLN A 304 13.06 14.76 10.20
CA GLN A 304 12.17 13.76 9.60
C GLN A 304 12.53 12.33 10.02
N GLY A 305 13.81 11.99 10.03
CA GLY A 305 14.29 10.71 10.54
C GLY A 305 13.99 10.51 12.02
N LEU A 306 14.12 11.55 12.85
CA LEU A 306 13.75 11.50 14.27
C LEU A 306 12.28 11.18 14.48
N VAL A 307 11.38 11.83 13.74
CA VAL A 307 9.93 11.58 13.86
C VAL A 307 9.61 10.13 13.48
N LEU A 308 10.17 9.61 12.38
CA LEU A 308 10.00 8.19 12.02
C LEU A 308 10.53 7.23 13.09
N ALA A 309 11.67 7.56 13.72
CA ALA A 309 12.23 6.76 14.80
C ALA A 309 11.32 6.71 16.03
N LEU A 310 10.59 7.81 16.32
CA LEU A 310 9.63 7.89 17.41
C LEU A 310 8.28 7.21 17.08
N GLU A 311 7.86 7.24 15.81
CA GLU A 311 6.65 6.56 15.34
C GLU A 311 6.81 5.03 15.32
N ALA A 312 8.00 4.51 15.02
CA ALA A 312 8.24 3.07 14.94
C ALA A 312 7.87 2.30 16.23
N PRO A 313 8.26 2.72 17.45
CA PRO A 313 7.78 2.15 18.71
C PRO A 313 6.26 2.19 18.86
N LEU A 314 5.59 3.27 18.43
CA LEU A 314 4.12 3.37 18.50
C LEU A 314 3.46 2.31 17.62
N PHE A 315 3.96 2.13 16.39
CA PHE A 315 3.47 1.07 15.51
C PHE A 315 3.74 -0.32 16.06
N LEU A 316 4.91 -0.54 16.66
CA LEU A 316 5.21 -1.80 17.36
C LEU A 316 4.20 -2.05 18.50
N LEU A 317 3.90 -1.05 19.32
CA LEU A 317 2.92 -1.16 20.41
C LEU A 317 1.51 -1.43 19.86
N VAL A 318 1.06 -0.71 18.85
CA VAL A 318 -0.25 -0.91 18.22
C VAL A 318 -0.36 -2.32 17.61
N GLY A 319 0.67 -2.76 16.88
CA GLY A 319 0.72 -4.10 16.29
C GLY A 319 0.68 -5.21 17.34
N THR A 320 1.40 -5.04 18.45
CA THR A 320 1.56 -6.07 19.49
C THR A 320 0.45 -6.09 20.54
N LEU A 321 -0.05 -4.92 20.96
CA LEU A 321 -1.06 -4.81 22.02
C LEU A 321 -2.48 -4.91 21.48
N ILE A 322 -2.75 -4.32 20.31
CA ILE A 322 -4.09 -4.23 19.73
C ILE A 322 -4.28 -5.34 18.70
N PHE A 323 -3.53 -5.29 17.59
CA PHE A 323 -3.81 -6.17 16.45
C PHE A 323 -3.49 -7.63 16.71
N LYS A 324 -2.42 -7.95 17.48
CA LYS A 324 -2.08 -9.34 17.82
C LYS A 324 -3.19 -10.07 18.57
N ARG A 325 -4.02 -9.34 19.34
CA ARG A 325 -5.18 -9.90 20.06
C ARG A 325 -6.38 -10.17 19.14
N ILE A 326 -6.47 -9.46 18.02
CA ILE A 326 -7.55 -9.61 17.03
C ILE A 326 -7.17 -10.68 16.01
N ASP A 327 -6.05 -10.48 15.31
CA ASP A 327 -5.54 -11.40 14.30
C ASP A 327 -4.03 -11.21 14.09
N ARG A 328 -3.28 -12.32 14.09
CA ARG A 328 -1.82 -12.30 13.88
C ARG A 328 -1.42 -11.69 12.54
N LEU A 329 -2.21 -11.85 11.47
CA LEU A 329 -1.89 -11.27 10.15
C LEU A 329 -1.97 -9.75 10.17
N TYR A 330 -2.94 -9.17 10.88
CA TYR A 330 -3.07 -7.71 11.02
C TYR A 330 -1.86 -7.14 11.75
N ALA A 331 -1.42 -7.84 12.81
CA ALA A 331 -0.24 -7.45 13.58
C ALA A 331 1.02 -7.41 12.70
N TRP A 332 1.26 -8.45 11.89
CA TRP A 332 2.45 -8.53 11.03
C TRP A 332 2.59 -7.35 10.07
N THR A 333 1.47 -6.86 9.53
CA THR A 333 1.46 -5.72 8.64
C THR A 333 1.91 -4.43 9.32
N VAL A 334 1.39 -4.15 10.53
CA VAL A 334 1.78 -2.96 11.30
C VAL A 334 3.23 -3.07 11.78
N LEU A 335 3.65 -4.28 12.17
CA LEU A 335 5.04 -4.57 12.56
C LEU A 335 6.00 -4.34 11.40
N PHE A 336 5.65 -4.77 10.19
CA PHE A 336 6.47 -4.53 9.01
C PHE A 336 6.68 -3.04 8.75
N ALA A 337 5.64 -2.21 8.91
CA ALA A 337 5.77 -0.75 8.85
C ALA A 337 6.69 -0.21 9.96
N ALA A 338 6.57 -0.71 11.20
CA ALA A 338 7.45 -0.33 12.31
C ALA A 338 8.94 -0.57 11.99
N TYR A 339 9.26 -1.73 11.40
CA TYR A 339 10.64 -2.07 11.02
C TYR A 339 11.12 -1.24 9.83
N GLY A 340 10.27 -1.03 8.83
CA GLY A 340 10.57 -0.15 7.69
C GLY A 340 10.90 1.27 8.14
N MET A 341 10.08 1.85 9.02
CA MET A 341 10.34 3.15 9.62
C MET A 341 11.65 3.20 10.40
N SER A 342 11.96 2.16 11.18
CA SER A 342 13.22 2.10 11.93
C SER A 342 14.45 2.17 11.02
N VAL A 343 14.40 1.52 9.86
CA VAL A 343 15.50 1.55 8.86
C VAL A 343 15.54 2.90 8.14
N ILE A 344 14.41 3.39 7.66
CA ILE A 344 14.34 4.67 6.93
C ILE A 344 14.76 5.83 7.83
N ALA A 345 14.34 5.84 9.10
CA ALA A 345 14.74 6.84 10.09
C ALA A 345 16.26 7.00 10.18
N VAL A 346 16.99 5.88 10.26
CA VAL A 346 18.46 5.89 10.32
C VAL A 346 19.06 6.50 9.05
N LEU A 347 18.53 6.14 7.87
CA LEU A 347 18.99 6.68 6.58
C LEU A 347 18.82 8.20 6.49
N PHE A 348 17.71 8.73 6.98
CA PHE A 348 17.42 10.17 7.00
C PHE A 348 18.35 10.96 7.94
N THR A 349 18.93 10.28 8.94
CA THR A 349 19.85 10.90 9.92
C THR A 349 21.33 10.73 9.61
N LEU A 350 21.70 10.14 8.46
CA LEU A 350 23.10 9.84 8.17
C LEU A 350 24.03 11.06 8.19
N ASN A 351 23.51 12.25 7.84
CA ASN A 351 24.31 13.48 7.79
C ASN A 351 24.32 14.28 9.10
N ASP A 352 23.53 13.89 10.10
CA ASP A 352 23.44 14.58 11.38
C ASP A 352 23.84 13.62 12.50
N GLU A 353 25.03 13.84 13.04
CA GLU A 353 25.62 12.95 14.03
C GLU A 353 24.79 12.91 15.30
N VAL A 354 24.26 14.05 15.77
CA VAL A 354 23.53 14.16 17.04
C VAL A 354 22.19 13.45 16.96
N ILE A 355 21.42 13.68 15.89
CA ILE A 355 20.11 13.07 15.75
C ILE A 355 20.25 11.56 15.48
N ARG A 356 21.30 11.15 14.76
CA ARG A 356 21.63 9.73 14.54
C ARG A 356 21.86 8.96 15.85
N LEU A 357 22.37 9.60 16.90
CA LEU A 357 22.52 8.99 18.23
C LEU A 357 21.20 8.67 18.91
N VAL A 358 20.12 9.35 18.53
CA VAL A 358 18.80 9.12 19.12
C VAL A 358 18.04 8.08 18.28
N THR A 359 18.14 8.15 16.96
CA THR A 359 17.40 7.27 16.05
C THR A 359 17.91 5.84 16.04
N LEU A 360 19.23 5.63 16.13
CA LEU A 360 19.82 4.28 16.15
C LEU A 360 19.42 3.48 17.40
N PRO A 361 19.53 4.00 18.64
CA PRO A 361 19.03 3.30 19.83
C PRO A 361 17.52 3.09 19.81
N ALA A 362 16.74 4.01 19.23
CA ALA A 362 15.30 3.80 19.06
C ALA A 362 15.03 2.59 18.14
N ALA A 363 15.73 2.47 17.01
CA ALA A 363 15.64 1.29 16.15
C ALA A 363 16.07 0.01 16.89
N THR A 364 17.16 0.06 17.67
CA THR A 364 17.61 -1.05 18.52
C THR A 364 16.54 -1.46 19.52
N ALA A 365 15.88 -0.50 20.17
CA ALA A 365 14.79 -0.76 21.10
C ALA A 365 13.60 -1.45 20.39
N VAL A 366 13.24 -1.05 19.17
CA VAL A 366 12.18 -1.71 18.38
C VAL A 366 12.53 -3.17 18.10
N PHE A 367 13.74 -3.46 17.62
CA PHE A 367 14.15 -4.85 17.36
C PHE A 367 14.32 -5.67 18.65
N GLY A 368 14.79 -5.05 19.73
CA GLY A 368 14.95 -5.68 21.04
C GLY A 368 13.61 -6.03 21.68
N ALA A 369 12.66 -5.10 21.65
CA ALA A 369 11.28 -5.35 22.07
C ALA A 369 10.64 -6.46 21.21
N SER A 370 10.92 -6.50 19.92
CA SER A 370 10.43 -7.57 19.03
C SER A 370 10.99 -8.94 19.41
N LEU A 371 12.29 -9.03 19.71
CA LEU A 371 12.91 -10.24 20.26
C LEU A 371 12.20 -10.68 21.56
N ALA A 372 11.95 -9.75 22.48
CA ALA A 372 11.30 -10.04 23.76
C ALA A 372 9.84 -10.51 23.59
N ILE A 373 9.08 -9.87 22.70
CA ILE A 373 7.65 -10.12 22.49
C ILE A 373 7.41 -11.41 21.69
N PHE A 374 8.23 -11.68 20.67
CA PHE A 374 8.04 -12.85 19.80
C PHE A 374 8.86 -14.06 20.24
N ARG A 375 9.90 -13.86 21.06
CA ARG A 375 10.81 -14.91 21.53
C ARG A 375 11.39 -15.75 20.39
N ARG A 376 11.67 -15.11 19.25
CA ARG A 376 12.27 -15.74 18.07
C ARG A 376 13.69 -15.22 17.88
N GLY A 377 14.65 -16.13 17.82
CA GLY A 377 16.07 -15.80 17.65
C GLY A 377 16.41 -15.10 16.33
N GLU A 378 15.52 -15.13 15.33
CA GLU A 378 15.66 -14.38 14.07
C GLU A 378 15.79 -12.86 14.30
N TRP A 379 15.15 -12.33 15.34
CA TRP A 379 15.23 -10.90 15.70
C TRP A 379 16.60 -10.48 16.24
N LEU A 380 17.47 -11.43 16.59
CA LEU A 380 18.83 -11.12 17.02
C LEU A 380 19.66 -10.46 15.92
N TYR A 381 19.41 -10.78 14.64
CA TYR A 381 20.14 -10.19 13.52
C TYR A 381 19.95 -8.68 13.44
N PRO A 382 18.73 -8.16 13.19
CA PRO A 382 18.52 -6.72 13.09
C PRO A 382 18.78 -6.00 14.44
N LEU A 383 18.56 -6.67 15.57
CA LEU A 383 18.92 -6.14 16.89
C LEU A 383 20.43 -5.89 17.01
N LEU A 384 21.25 -6.91 16.73
CA LEU A 384 22.70 -6.77 16.85
C LEU A 384 23.26 -5.79 15.83
N ILE A 385 22.77 -5.81 14.58
CA ILE A 385 23.13 -4.80 13.56
C ILE A 385 22.88 -3.38 14.08
N SER A 386 21.65 -3.10 14.53
CA SER A 386 21.29 -1.76 14.99
C SER A 386 22.03 -1.35 16.26
N ALA A 387 22.21 -2.27 17.21
CA ALA A 387 22.97 -2.03 18.44
C ALA A 387 24.43 -1.68 18.11
N HIS A 388 25.04 -2.42 17.19
CA HIS A 388 26.39 -2.14 16.68
C HIS A 388 26.51 -0.77 16.06
N LEU A 389 25.61 -0.45 15.14
CA LEU A 389 25.59 0.85 14.49
C LEU A 389 25.40 1.97 15.51
N SER A 390 24.55 1.76 16.53
CA SER A 390 24.34 2.72 17.64
C SER A 390 25.65 2.99 18.40
N VAL A 391 26.37 1.93 18.77
CA VAL A 391 27.66 2.05 19.45
C VAL A 391 28.67 2.76 18.56
N VAL A 392 28.83 2.33 17.31
CA VAL A 392 29.77 2.95 16.36
C VAL A 392 29.47 4.44 16.24
N ALA A 393 28.20 4.80 16.00
CA ALA A 393 27.78 6.18 15.87
C ALA A 393 28.10 7.01 17.12
N PHE A 394 27.88 6.45 18.32
CA PHE A 394 28.22 7.07 19.59
C PHE A 394 29.73 7.29 19.75
N LEU A 395 30.53 6.26 19.45
CA LEU A 395 31.99 6.33 19.60
C LEU A 395 32.64 7.30 18.61
N THR A 396 32.05 7.48 17.43
CA THR A 396 32.58 8.38 16.40
C THR A 396 32.19 9.84 16.58
N LEU A 397 31.50 10.21 17.66
CA LEU A 397 31.12 11.60 17.89
C LEU A 397 32.35 12.48 18.15
N PRO A 398 32.58 13.52 17.33
CA PRO A 398 33.68 14.45 17.54
C PRO A 398 33.63 15.12 18.92
N GLN A 399 32.42 15.34 19.46
CA GLN A 399 32.23 16.06 20.73
C GLN A 399 32.65 15.25 21.96
N LEU A 400 32.72 13.92 21.86
CA LEU A 400 33.16 13.08 22.98
C LEU A 400 34.69 12.96 23.05
N ASP A 401 35.41 13.35 21.98
CA ASP A 401 36.87 13.26 21.85
C ASP A 401 37.44 11.92 22.35
N ILE A 402 36.72 10.83 22.05
CA ILE A 402 37.14 9.49 22.47
C ILE A 402 38.30 9.08 21.58
N SER A 403 39.46 8.86 22.20
CA SER A 403 40.62 8.39 21.47
C SER A 403 40.34 7.01 20.83
N GLN A 404 40.85 6.79 19.61
CA GLN A 404 40.74 5.49 18.91
C GLN A 404 41.12 4.28 19.79
N PRO A 405 42.16 4.37 20.65
CA PRO A 405 42.49 3.27 21.55
C PRO A 405 41.40 2.95 22.58
N VAL A 406 40.73 3.97 23.14
CA VAL A 406 39.60 3.79 24.07
C VAL A 406 38.39 3.19 23.37
N MET A 407 38.11 3.60 22.12
CA MET A 407 37.08 2.95 21.30
C MET A 407 37.36 1.45 21.13
N GLY A 408 38.63 1.08 20.88
CA GLY A 408 39.06 -0.31 20.79
C GLY A 408 38.72 -1.13 22.05
N ILE A 409 38.95 -0.57 23.23
CA ILE A 409 38.60 -1.21 24.52
C ILE A 409 37.08 -1.38 24.66
N ILE A 410 36.27 -0.41 24.24
CA ILE A 410 34.81 -0.51 24.30
C ILE A 410 34.30 -1.66 23.42
N PHE A 411 34.85 -1.83 22.21
CA PHE A 411 34.52 -2.98 21.35
C PHE A 411 34.89 -4.33 21.98
N VAL A 412 35.98 -4.41 22.77
CA VAL A 412 36.29 -5.62 23.56
C VAL A 412 35.19 -5.92 24.57
N LEU A 413 34.72 -4.92 25.31
CA LEU A 413 33.65 -5.09 26.31
C LEU A 413 32.34 -5.57 25.66
N ILE A 414 32.01 -5.04 24.48
CA ILE A 414 30.82 -5.45 23.72
C ILE A 414 30.98 -6.90 23.20
N THR A 415 32.16 -7.24 22.68
CA THR A 415 32.50 -8.62 22.26
C THR A 415 32.35 -9.59 23.41
N LEU A 416 32.83 -9.23 24.61
CA LEU A 416 32.69 -10.02 25.83
C LEU A 416 31.22 -10.20 26.21
N GLY A 417 30.41 -9.14 26.14
CA GLY A 417 28.97 -9.21 26.36
C GLY A 417 28.28 -10.17 25.38
N MET A 418 28.62 -10.11 24.10
CA MET A 418 28.11 -11.04 23.09
C MET A 418 28.55 -12.48 23.34
N ALA A 419 29.80 -12.69 23.77
CA ALA A 419 30.31 -14.02 24.14
C ALA A 419 29.59 -14.60 25.36
N VAL A 420 29.26 -13.77 26.36
CA VAL A 420 28.44 -14.17 27.52
C VAL A 420 27.02 -14.52 27.07
N GLY A 421 26.39 -13.69 26.24
CA GLY A 421 25.07 -13.96 25.68
C GLY A 421 25.01 -15.27 24.90
N LEU A 422 26.01 -15.52 24.05
CA LEU A 422 26.19 -16.79 23.34
C LEU A 422 26.36 -17.95 24.34
N GLY A 423 27.18 -17.78 25.37
CA GLY A 423 27.41 -18.79 26.41
C GLY A 423 26.14 -19.17 27.18
N ILE A 424 25.33 -18.19 27.57
CA ILE A 424 24.03 -18.41 28.22
C ILE A 424 23.09 -19.17 27.27
N SER A 425 23.03 -18.73 26.02
CA SER A 425 22.14 -19.32 25.03
C SER A 425 22.50 -20.78 24.66
N MET A 426 23.78 -21.13 24.77
CA MET A 426 24.30 -22.48 24.55
C MET A 426 24.11 -23.41 25.74
N ARG A 427 23.79 -22.88 26.94
CA ARG A 427 23.62 -23.68 28.17
C ARG A 427 22.47 -24.69 28.05
N ASP A 428 21.45 -24.36 27.27
CA ASP A 428 20.28 -25.21 27.05
C ASP A 428 20.44 -26.19 25.87
N ALA A 429 21.56 -26.16 25.16
CA ALA A 429 21.85 -27.09 24.07
C ALA A 429 22.26 -28.46 24.62
N LYS A 430 21.32 -29.42 24.64
CA LYS A 430 21.58 -30.82 25.03
C LYS A 430 22.65 -31.52 24.16
N ASP A 431 22.78 -31.11 22.90
CA ASP A 431 23.77 -31.66 21.97
C ASP A 431 25.06 -30.83 21.94
N LYS A 432 26.17 -31.46 22.33
CA LYS A 432 27.54 -30.87 22.27
C LYS A 432 28.15 -30.88 20.86
N ASN A 433 27.38 -31.24 19.84
CA ASN A 433 27.87 -31.35 18.48
C ASN A 433 28.00 -29.95 17.85
N ILE A 434 29.16 -29.59 17.31
CA ILE A 434 29.45 -28.25 16.76
C ILE A 434 28.44 -27.85 15.67
N LYS A 435 27.98 -28.82 14.86
CA LYS A 435 26.92 -28.59 13.86
C LYS A 435 25.55 -28.28 14.50
N ALA A 436 25.26 -28.85 15.66
CA ALA A 436 24.06 -28.54 16.44
C ALA A 436 24.20 -27.22 17.24
N MET A 437 25.45 -26.74 17.45
CA MET A 437 25.77 -25.44 18.05
C MET A 437 25.69 -24.28 17.06
N LEU A 438 25.89 -24.52 15.76
CA LEU A 438 25.69 -23.54 14.67
C LEU A 438 24.22 -23.44 14.27
N LYS A 439 23.34 -23.14 15.23
CA LYS A 439 21.95 -22.87 14.90
C LYS A 439 21.84 -21.52 14.18
N PRO A 440 20.87 -21.32 13.28
CA PRO A 440 20.71 -20.06 12.57
C PRO A 440 20.62 -18.81 13.48
N TRP A 441 20.19 -18.96 14.73
CA TRP A 441 20.06 -17.86 15.69
C TRP A 441 21.33 -17.56 16.50
N THR A 442 22.33 -18.47 16.54
CA THR A 442 23.64 -18.22 17.19
C THR A 442 24.64 -17.56 16.26
N THR A 443 24.47 -17.74 14.94
CA THR A 443 25.31 -17.15 13.89
C THR A 443 25.52 -15.63 14.01
N PRO A 444 24.52 -14.78 14.34
CA PRO A 444 24.75 -13.34 14.38
C PRO A 444 25.70 -12.95 15.53
N PHE A 445 25.63 -13.59 16.69
CA PHE A 445 26.59 -13.36 17.78
C PHE A 445 28.03 -13.68 17.37
N ILE A 446 28.22 -14.77 16.61
CA ILE A 446 29.54 -15.16 16.12
C ILE A 446 30.04 -14.14 15.10
N LEU A 447 29.20 -13.76 14.14
CA LEU A 447 29.55 -12.79 13.10
C LEU A 447 29.95 -11.43 13.71
N PHE A 448 29.09 -10.86 14.56
CA PHE A 448 29.34 -9.57 15.20
C PHE A 448 30.51 -9.62 16.18
N GLY A 449 30.67 -10.73 16.92
CA GLY A 449 31.84 -10.93 17.78
C GLY A 449 33.16 -10.95 16.99
N VAL A 450 33.19 -11.54 15.78
CA VAL A 450 34.39 -11.51 14.92
C VAL A 450 34.65 -10.11 14.37
N VAL A 451 33.60 -9.40 13.97
CA VAL A 451 33.72 -8.02 13.48
C VAL A 451 34.27 -7.11 14.57
N ASP A 452 33.75 -7.17 15.80
CA ASP A 452 34.24 -6.36 16.92
C ASP A 452 35.64 -6.73 17.36
N LEU A 453 35.96 -8.02 17.35
CA LEU A 453 37.31 -8.47 17.63
C LEU A 453 38.30 -7.89 16.62
N SER A 454 37.93 -7.87 15.34
CA SER A 454 38.76 -7.27 14.30
C SER A 454 38.86 -5.76 14.47
N ALA A 455 37.74 -5.08 14.70
CA ALA A 455 37.69 -3.63 14.88
C ALA A 455 38.48 -3.18 16.12
N SER A 456 38.33 -3.86 17.25
CA SER A 456 39.05 -3.55 18.49
C SER A 456 40.56 -3.67 18.32
N LEU A 457 41.06 -4.68 17.61
CA LEU A 457 42.49 -4.83 17.33
C LEU A 457 43.01 -3.71 16.42
N VAL A 458 42.26 -3.34 15.37
CA VAL A 458 42.64 -2.26 14.45
C VAL A 458 42.68 -0.91 15.17
N LEU A 459 41.65 -0.61 15.95
CA LEU A 459 41.52 0.68 16.66
C LEU A 459 42.53 0.81 17.81
N ALA A 460 42.82 -0.29 18.52
CA ALA A 460 43.79 -0.29 19.60
C ALA A 460 45.25 -0.32 19.14
N ALA A 461 45.52 -0.67 17.87
CA ALA A 461 46.88 -0.75 17.35
C ALA A 461 47.60 0.61 17.29
N GLY A 462 46.87 1.73 17.33
CA GLY A 462 47.43 3.08 17.35
C GLY A 462 48.18 3.45 18.63
N GLU A 463 47.93 2.73 19.74
CA GLU A 463 48.59 2.97 21.02
C GLU A 463 49.02 1.65 21.65
N ASN A 464 50.31 1.54 22.02
CA ASN A 464 50.87 0.29 22.51
C ASN A 464 50.13 -0.25 23.74
N TRP A 465 49.78 0.62 24.69
CA TRP A 465 49.06 0.24 25.92
C TRP A 465 47.71 -0.41 25.63
N SER A 466 46.91 0.25 24.80
CA SER A 466 45.59 -0.24 24.44
C SER A 466 45.66 -1.52 23.61
N GLY A 467 46.58 -1.59 22.63
CA GLY A 467 46.83 -2.81 21.86
C GLY A 467 47.22 -4.00 22.75
N PHE A 468 48.05 -3.77 23.76
CA PHE A 468 48.40 -4.77 24.78
C PHE A 468 47.18 -5.21 25.61
N VAL A 469 46.39 -4.26 26.13
CA VAL A 469 45.19 -4.56 26.93
C VAL A 469 44.18 -5.39 26.13
N VAL A 470 43.95 -5.04 24.87
CA VAL A 470 43.03 -5.78 23.99
C VAL A 470 43.54 -7.20 23.73
N THR A 471 44.81 -7.34 23.34
CA THR A 471 45.40 -8.64 23.00
C THR A 471 45.53 -9.57 24.21
N ILE A 472 45.90 -9.05 25.38
CA ILE A 472 46.00 -9.87 26.60
C ILE A 472 44.61 -10.32 27.09
N THR A 473 43.60 -9.45 26.97
CA THR A 473 42.21 -9.80 27.30
C THR A 473 41.72 -10.94 26.43
N TYR A 474 41.97 -10.88 25.10
CA TYR A 474 41.62 -11.99 24.21
C TYR A 474 42.44 -13.25 24.47
N ALA A 475 43.73 -13.14 24.79
CA ALA A 475 44.57 -14.29 25.15
C ALA A 475 44.00 -15.01 26.39
N VAL A 476 43.64 -14.27 27.44
CA VAL A 476 43.05 -14.81 28.68
C VAL A 476 41.69 -15.46 28.40
N VAL A 477 40.80 -14.78 27.67
CA VAL A 477 39.46 -15.31 27.36
C VAL A 477 39.54 -16.60 26.54
N THR A 478 40.42 -16.63 25.53
CA THR A 478 40.63 -17.82 24.69
C THR A 478 41.33 -18.95 25.45
N ALA A 479 42.23 -18.66 26.40
CA ALA A 479 42.82 -19.64 27.30
C ALA A 479 41.77 -20.26 28.25
N ILE A 480 40.93 -19.44 28.87
CA ILE A 480 39.80 -19.91 29.69
C ILE A 480 38.87 -20.78 28.85
N ARG A 481 38.61 -20.39 27.60
CA ARG A 481 37.80 -21.18 26.67
C ARG A 481 38.48 -22.48 26.30
N ALA A 482 39.78 -22.49 26.02
CA ALA A 482 40.54 -23.70 25.74
C ALA A 482 40.45 -24.70 26.90
N TYR A 483 40.62 -24.21 28.12
CA TYR A 483 40.52 -25.00 29.34
C TYR A 483 39.12 -25.60 29.54
N THR A 484 38.07 -24.78 29.37
CA THR A 484 36.69 -25.19 29.64
C THR A 484 36.05 -26.01 28.52
N SER A 485 36.39 -25.77 27.25
CA SER A 485 35.72 -26.39 26.09
C SER A 485 36.49 -27.57 25.48
N ARG A 486 37.74 -27.81 25.89
CA ARG A 486 38.66 -28.78 25.28
C ARG A 486 38.81 -28.62 23.76
N ASN A 487 38.55 -27.41 23.25
CA ASN A 487 38.69 -27.11 21.83
C ASN A 487 40.17 -27.10 21.44
N ARG A 488 40.57 -27.95 20.49
CA ARG A 488 41.96 -28.08 20.03
C ARG A 488 42.49 -26.82 19.35
N LEU A 489 41.62 -25.96 18.81
CA LEU A 489 42.02 -24.72 18.12
C LEU A 489 42.22 -23.53 19.08
N ALA A 490 41.56 -23.54 20.23
CA ALA A 490 41.58 -22.42 21.18
C ALA A 490 42.99 -22.12 21.76
N PRO A 491 43.85 -23.13 22.05
CA PRO A 491 45.23 -22.88 22.43
C PRO A 491 46.03 -22.10 21.37
N TYR A 492 45.89 -22.43 20.09
CA TYR A 492 46.62 -21.75 19.01
C TYR A 492 46.22 -20.28 18.86
N VAL A 493 44.92 -20.00 18.98
CA VAL A 493 44.40 -18.62 18.95
C VAL A 493 44.86 -17.84 20.19
N SER A 494 44.86 -18.47 21.37
CA SER A 494 45.37 -17.86 22.60
C SER A 494 46.86 -17.52 22.50
N THR A 495 47.67 -18.44 21.94
CA THR A 495 49.10 -18.21 21.70
C THR A 495 49.31 -17.06 20.71
N ALA A 496 48.53 -16.97 19.62
CA ALA A 496 48.63 -15.86 18.68
C ALA A 496 48.35 -14.50 19.34
N PHE A 497 47.31 -14.41 20.18
CA PHE A 497 47.04 -13.18 20.94
C PHE A 497 48.09 -12.87 21.99
N LEU A 498 48.65 -13.90 22.64
CA LEU A 498 49.76 -13.73 23.58
C LEU A 498 51.00 -13.18 22.86
N THR A 499 51.33 -13.68 21.66
CA THR A 499 52.42 -13.15 20.84
C THR A 499 52.19 -11.70 20.45
N LEU A 500 50.97 -11.33 20.04
CA LEU A 500 50.62 -9.93 19.78
C LEU A 500 50.73 -9.07 21.04
N SER A 501 50.37 -9.60 22.21
CA SER A 501 50.54 -8.92 23.50
C SER A 501 52.02 -8.65 23.79
N VAL A 502 52.89 -9.64 23.58
CA VAL A 502 54.34 -9.49 23.74
C VAL A 502 54.89 -8.44 22.77
N MET A 503 54.41 -8.42 21.52
CA MET A 503 54.78 -7.38 20.55
C MET A 503 54.41 -5.99 21.06
N PHE A 504 53.18 -5.76 21.51
CA PHE A 504 52.77 -4.46 22.06
C PHE A 504 53.53 -4.09 23.35
N ALA A 505 53.76 -5.04 24.26
CA ALA A 505 54.55 -4.82 25.47
C ALA A 505 55.99 -4.41 25.14
N SER A 506 56.64 -5.10 24.19
CA SER A 506 58.00 -4.76 23.75
C SER A 506 58.10 -3.34 23.18
N ARG A 507 57.11 -2.92 22.38
CA ARG A 507 57.02 -1.54 21.89
C ARG A 507 56.85 -0.50 23.00
N MET A 508 56.14 -0.82 24.10
CA MET A 508 56.05 0.09 25.27
C MET A 508 57.41 0.31 25.93
N PHE A 509 58.27 -0.71 25.94
CA PHE A 509 59.63 -0.61 26.48
C PHE A 509 60.64 -0.01 25.47
N GLY A 510 60.18 0.58 24.37
CA GLY A 510 61.02 1.24 23.37
C GLY A 510 61.73 0.29 22.41
N LEU A 511 61.35 -0.99 22.37
CA LEU A 511 61.92 -1.96 21.44
C LEU A 511 61.16 -1.88 20.10
N SER A 512 61.84 -1.47 19.03
CA SER A 512 61.26 -1.48 17.69
C SER A 512 61.32 -2.87 17.08
N TRP A 513 60.16 -3.44 16.76
CA TRP A 513 60.04 -4.59 15.85
C TRP A 513 59.84 -4.03 14.43
N SER A 514 60.90 -4.10 13.62
CA SER A 514 60.86 -3.82 12.18
C SER A 514 60.26 -4.97 11.40
#